data_AF-A0A7Z9XCR2-F1
#
_entry.id   AF-A0A7Z9XCR2-F1
#
_cell.length_a   1.000
_cell.length_b   1.000
_cell.length_c   1.000
_cell.angle_alpha   90.00
_cell.angle_beta   90.00
_cell.angle_gamma   90.00
#
_symmetry.space_group_name_H-M   'P 1'
#
loop_
_entity.id
_entity.type
_entity.pdbx_description
1 polymer ?
#
loop_
_entity_poly.entity_id
_entity_poly.type
_entity_poly.pdbx_seq_one_letter_code
_entity_poly.pdbx_strand_id
1 'polypeptide(L)' 'GMNYTGGKLQGDVDFGRVKEKASHITPVPGGVGPMTRVMLLHNVLIATKLAEGE' A
#
# COMPACT_ATOMS: atom_id res chain seq x y z
N GLY A 1 1.11 0.32 9.38
CA GLY A 1 0.29 1.30 10.11
C GLY A 1 0.30 2.60 9.36
N MET A 2 -0.83 3.30 9.39
CA MET A 2 -1.01 4.64 8.84
C MET A 2 -1.21 5.58 10.03
N ASN A 3 -0.24 6.45 10.28
CA ASN A 3 -0.25 7.31 11.45
C ASN A 3 -0.28 8.78 11.01
N TYR A 4 -1.05 9.62 11.70
CA TYR A 4 -1.01 11.06 11.50
C TYR A 4 -0.25 11.72 12.64
N THR A 5 0.95 12.23 12.33
CA THR A 5 1.81 12.91 13.30
C THR A 5 2.11 14.32 12.79
N GLY A 6 1.76 15.34 13.57
CA GLY A 6 1.96 16.74 13.19
C GLY A 6 1.26 17.14 11.89
N GLY A 7 0.08 16.56 11.61
CA GLY A 7 -0.68 16.80 10.38
C GLY A 7 -0.14 16.11 9.13
N LYS A 8 0.93 15.30 9.25
CA LYS A 8 1.49 14.53 8.14
C LYS A 8 1.17 13.05 8.29
N LEU A 9 0.79 12.42 7.19
CA LEU A 9 0.61 10.97 7.11
C LEU A 9 1.99 10.28 7.05
N GLN A 10 2.23 9.34 7.96
CA GLN A 10 3.49 8.61 8.11
C GLN A 10 3.23 7.10 8.24
N GLY A 11 4.22 6.31 7.82
CA GLY A 11 4.23 4.86 7.99
C GLY A 11 4.83 4.46 9.34
N ASP A 12 4.99 3.15 9.56
CA ASP A 12 5.57 2.63 10.81
C ASP A 12 7.11 2.66 10.83
N VAL A 13 7.72 2.96 9.69
CA VAL A 13 9.18 2.87 9.49
C VAL A 13 9.78 4.26 9.44
N ASP A 14 10.88 4.46 10.16
CA ASP A 14 11.77 5.61 9.97
C ASP A 14 12.41 5.53 8.57
N PHE A 15 11.77 6.22 7.62
CA PHE A 15 12.17 6.18 6.22
C PHE A 15 13.60 6.68 6.00
N GLY A 16 14.05 7.69 6.76
CA GLY A 16 15.38 8.27 6.61
C GLY A 16 16.47 7.26 6.97
N ARG A 17 16.34 6.64 8.14
CA ARG A 17 17.30 5.64 8.63
C ARG A 17 17.28 4.33 7.83
N VAL A 18 16.12 3.92 7.32
CA VAL A 18 15.98 2.62 6.64
C VAL A 18 16.30 2.70 5.15
N LYS A 19 16.13 3.86 4.50
CA LYS A 19 16.45 4.06 3.08
C LYS A 19 17.90 3.70 2.73
N GLU A 20 18.85 3.90 3.65
CA GLU A 20 20.26 3.57 3.42
C GLU A 20 20.57 2.06 3.53
N LYS A 21 19.67 1.28 4.13
CA LYS A 21 19.86 -0.15 4.37
C LYS A 21 19.04 -1.02 3.43
N ALA A 22 17.87 -0.53 3.02
CA ALA A 22 16.95 -1.28 2.18
C ALA A 22 17.30 -1.10 0.70
N SER A 23 17.32 -2.21 -0.05
CA SER A 23 17.45 -2.15 -1.53
C SER A 23 16.25 -1.48 -2.19
N HIS A 24 15.07 -1.63 -1.60
CA HIS A 24 13.82 -1.03 -2.04
C HIS A 24 12.98 -0.64 -0.81
N ILE A 25 12.33 0.51 -0.85
CA ILE A 25 11.50 1.02 0.25
C ILE A 25 10.26 1.72 -0.31
N THR A 26 9.09 1.42 0.24
CA THR A 26 7.83 2.04 -0.20
C THR A 26 7.61 3.37 0.52
N PRO A 27 7.38 4.49 -0.18
CA PRO A 27 7.15 5.78 0.46
C PRO A 27 5.79 5.81 1.14
N VAL A 28 5.69 6.61 2.20
CA VAL A 28 4.42 6.98 2.82
C VAL A 28 4.36 8.50 2.91
N PRO A 29 3.37 9.16 2.28
CA PRO A 29 2.30 8.60 1.44
C PRO A 29 2.79 8.06 0.07
N GLY A 30 1.93 7.31 -0.62
CA GLY A 30 2.12 6.95 -2.03
C GLY A 30 2.56 5.51 -2.33
N GLY A 31 2.93 4.71 -1.32
CA GLY A 31 3.34 3.32 -1.50
C GLY A 31 2.18 2.33 -1.48
N VAL A 32 2.02 1.62 -0.36
CA VAL A 32 1.07 0.49 -0.25
C VAL A 32 -0.39 0.94 -0.32
N GLY A 33 -0.73 2.12 0.20
CA GLY A 33 -2.11 2.61 0.28
C GLY A 33 -2.87 2.62 -1.07
N PRO A 34 -2.33 3.24 -2.13
CA PRO A 34 -2.92 3.16 -3.47
C PRO A 34 -3.08 1.72 -3.99
N MET A 35 -2.07 0.86 -3.79
CA MET A 35 -2.12 -0.53 -4.24
C MET A 35 -3.20 -1.34 -3.52
N THR A 36 -3.46 -1.09 -2.24
CA THR A 36 -4.55 -1.76 -1.50
C THR A 36 -5.90 -1.58 -2.19
N ARG A 37 -6.22 -0.38 -2.68
CA ARG A 37 -7.48 -0.12 -3.40
C ARG A 37 -7.51 -0.84 -4.75
N VAL A 38 -6.40 -0.82 -5.49
CA VAL A 38 -6.29 -1.53 -6.77
C VAL A 38 -6.49 -3.02 -6.57
N MET A 39 -5.83 -3.61 -5.58
CA MET A 39 -5.92 -5.04 -5.29
C MET A 39 -7.31 -5.45 -4.83
N LEU A 40 -8.00 -4.61 -4.06
CA LEU A 40 -9.39 -4.86 -3.70
C LEU A 40 -10.27 -4.96 -4.95
N LEU A 41 -10.17 -4.00 -5.88
CA LEU A 41 -10.94 -4.01 -7.12
C LEU A 41 -10.54 -5.17 -8.04
N HIS A 42 -9.26 -5.49 -8.10
CA HIS A 42 -8.76 -6.63 -8.86
C HIS A 42 -9.34 -7.95 -8.35
N ASN A 43 -9.39 -8.14 -7.03
CA ASN A 43 -10.00 -9.32 -6.42
C ASN A 43 -11.51 -9.39 -6.69
N VAL A 44 -12.21 -8.25 -6.66
CA VAL A 44 -13.63 -8.18 -7.05
C VAL A 44 -13.81 -8.62 -8.50
N LEU A 45 -12.98 -8.11 -9.42
CA LEU A 45 -13.02 -8.50 -10.83
C LEU A 45 -12.82 -10.01 -11.02
N ILE A 46 -11.82 -10.59 -10.34
CA ILE A 46 -11.57 -12.04 -10.39
C ILE A 46 -12.77 -12.81 -9.85
N ALA A 47 -13.32 -12.39 -8.70
CA ALA A 47 -14.46 -13.06 -8.08
C ALA A 47 -15.71 -13.03 -8.98
N THR A 48 -15.96 -11.91 -9.67
CA THR A 48 -17.05 -11.80 -10.63
C THR A 48 -16.86 -12.76 -11.81
N LYS A 49 -15.67 -12.79 -12.42
CA LYS A 49 -15.36 -13.72 -13.53
C LYS A 49 -15.61 -15.18 -13.13
N LEU A 50 -15.11 -15.58 -11.96
CA LEU A 50 -15.32 -16.93 -11.43
C LEU A 50 -16.81 -17.24 -11.18
N ALA A 51 -17.59 -16.26 -10.71
CA ALA A 51 -19.03 -16.44 -10.50
C ALA A 51 -19.82 -16.57 -11.81
N GLU A 52 -19.35 -15.94 -12.89
CA GLU A 52 -19.90 -16.04 -14.24
C GLU A 52 -19.44 -17.30 -14.99
N GLY A 53 -18.52 -18.08 -14.41
CA GLY A 53 -18.01 -19.32 -15.00
C GLY A 53 -16.91 -19.11 -16.05
N GLU A 54 -16.27 -17.93 -16.06
CA GLU A 54 -14.99 -17.70 -16.78
C GLU A 54 -13.79 -18.37 -16.10
#